data_AF-A0A932IL68-F1
#
_entry.id   AF-A0A932IL68-F1
#
_cell.length_a   1.000
_cell.length_b   1.000
_cell.length_c   1.000
_cell.angle_alpha   90.00
_cell.angle_beta   90.00
_cell.angle_gamma   90.00
#
_symmetry.space_group_name_H-M   'P 1'
#
loop_
_entity.id
_entity.type
_entity.pdbx_description
1 polymer ?
#
loop_
_entity_poly.entity_id
_entity_poly.type
_entity_poly.pdbx_seq_one_letter_code
_entity_poly.pdbx_strand_id
1 'polypeptide(L)'
;VSAIAATVFFGGWNSPFGNFMNGPIWGVFWFLSKGMFFIFIQMWLRWTLPRLRVDQLMYVSWKVLTPWVFACIVGVGLWTLL
;
A
#
# COMPACT_ATOMS: atom_id res chain seq x y z
N VAL A 1 6.47 5.55 -4.46
CA VAL A 1 5.77 4.68 -3.48
C VAL A 1 4.47 4.13 -4.04
N SER A 2 3.60 4.96 -4.63
CA SER A 2 2.31 4.54 -5.21
C SER A 2 2.40 3.37 -6.20
N ALA A 3 3.43 3.33 -7.07
CA ALA A 3 3.65 2.23 -8.00
C ALA A 3 4.01 0.90 -7.31
N ILE A 4 4.92 0.94 -6.32
CA ILE A 4 5.33 -0.24 -5.53
C ILE A 4 4.19 -0.72 -4.63
N ALA A 5 3.41 0.21 -4.06
CA ALA A 5 2.23 -0.14 -3.27
C ALA A 5 1.14 -0.81 -4.13
N ALA A 6 0.91 -0.29 -5.34
CA ALA A 6 -0.05 -0.88 -6.27
C ALA A 6 0.37 -2.27 -6.77
N THR A 7 1.67 -2.52 -6.99
CA THR A 7 2.16 -3.84 -7.41
C THR A 7 2.21 -4.85 -6.26
N VAL A 8 2.78 -4.48 -5.12
CA VAL A 8 3.05 -5.42 -4.01
C VAL A 8 1.78 -5.76 -3.23
N PHE A 9 0.89 -4.80 -2.99
CA PHE A 9 -0.30 -5.03 -2.15
C PHE A 9 -1.58 -5.23 -2.95
N PHE A 10 -1.74 -4.55 -4.09
CA PHE A 10 -2.97 -4.59 -4.88
C PHE A 10 -2.90 -5.45 -6.15
N GLY A 11 -1.85 -6.29 -6.26
CA GLY A 11 -1.73 -7.26 -7.35
C GLY A 11 -1.39 -6.66 -8.71
N GLY A 12 -0.91 -5.41 -8.77
CA GLY A 12 -0.37 -4.77 -9.98
C GLY A 12 -1.30 -4.82 -11.18
N TRP A 13 -1.00 -5.74 -12.09
CA TRP A 13 -1.68 -5.96 -13.37
C TRP A 13 -2.98 -6.79 -13.25
N ASN A 14 -3.22 -7.45 -12.12
CA ASN A 14 -4.38 -8.33 -11.96
C ASN A 14 -5.69 -7.55 -11.80
N SER A 15 -6.68 -7.95 -12.61
CA SER A 15 -8.07 -7.49 -12.52
C SER A 15 -8.72 -8.05 -11.25
N PRO A 16 -9.37 -7.22 -10.42
CA PRO A 16 -10.08 -7.68 -9.21
C PRO A 16 -11.35 -8.49 -9.53
N PHE A 17 -11.78 -8.57 -10.80
CA PHE A 17 -13.00 -9.27 -11.24
C PHE A 17 -12.69 -10.53 -12.09
N GLY A 18 -11.73 -11.36 -11.67
CA GLY A 18 -11.43 -12.65 -12.32
C GLY A 18 -10.97 -12.49 -13.78
N ASN A 19 -11.54 -13.30 -14.70
CA ASN A 19 -11.18 -13.33 -16.12
C ASN A 19 -11.84 -12.24 -16.99
N PHE A 20 -12.62 -11.33 -16.39
CA PHE A 20 -13.21 -10.22 -17.14
C PHE A 20 -12.14 -9.12 -17.33
N MET A 21 -11.82 -8.82 -18.59
CA MET A 21 -10.86 -7.80 -19.02
C MET A 21 -9.36 -8.11 -18.81
N ASN A 22 -8.94 -9.37 -19.02
CA ASN A 22 -7.52 -9.73 -19.09
C ASN A 22 -6.93 -9.47 -20.49
N GLY A 23 -6.79 -8.19 -20.84
CA GLY A 23 -6.02 -7.75 -22.00
C GLY A 23 -4.77 -6.97 -21.57
N PRO A 24 -3.68 -6.95 -22.37
CA PRO A 24 -2.48 -6.18 -22.04
C PRO A 24 -2.80 -4.68 -21.80
N ILE A 25 -3.73 -4.14 -22.59
CA ILE A 25 -4.19 -2.76 -22.50
C ILE A 25 -4.98 -2.51 -21.20
N TRP A 26 -5.82 -3.47 -20.81
CA TRP A 26 -6.66 -3.37 -19.62
C TRP A 26 -5.84 -3.49 -18.34
N GLY A 27 -4.78 -4.29 -18.30
CA GLY A 27 -3.94 -4.34 -17.12
C GLY A 27 -3.03 -3.13 -16.94
N VAL A 28 -2.59 -2.49 -18.04
CA VAL A 28 -1.96 -1.16 -17.95
C VAL A 28 -2.94 -0.13 -17.40
N PHE A 29 -4.21 -0.18 -17.82
CA PHE A 29 -5.26 0.69 -17.29
C PHE A 29 -5.52 0.45 -15.79
N TRP A 30 -5.58 -0.80 -15.33
CA TRP A 30 -5.73 -1.13 -13.92
C TRP A 30 -4.53 -0.69 -13.08
N PHE A 31 -3.32 -0.84 -13.59
CA PHE A 31 -2.11 -0.37 -12.93
C PHE A 31 -2.09 1.17 -12.80
N LEU A 32 -2.42 1.89 -13.88
CA LEU A 32 -2.51 3.35 -13.88
C LEU A 32 -3.62 3.86 -12.95
N SER A 33 -4.80 3.24 -12.97
CA SER A 33 -5.92 3.59 -12.11
C SER A 33 -5.57 3.42 -10.62
N LYS A 34 -5.03 2.26 -10.24
CA LYS A 34 -4.57 1.99 -8.86
C LYS A 34 -3.44 2.95 -8.48
N GLY A 35 -2.50 3.21 -9.38
CA GLY A 35 -1.41 4.17 -9.16
C GLY A 35 -1.90 5.59 -8.92
N MET A 36 -2.84 6.08 -9.74
CA MET A 36 -3.46 7.40 -9.60
C MET A 36 -4.25 7.52 -8.31
N PHE A 37 -4.95 6.47 -7.88
CA PHE A 37 -5.64 6.42 -6.60
C PHE A 37 -4.67 6.62 -5.42
N PHE A 38 -3.53 5.91 -5.41
CA PHE A 38 -2.52 6.10 -4.38
C PHE A 38 -1.88 7.50 -4.42
N ILE A 39 -1.64 8.05 -5.61
CA ILE A 39 -1.16 9.44 -5.74
C ILE A 39 -2.17 10.43 -5.16
N PHE A 40 -3.46 10.24 -5.46
CA PHE A 40 -4.54 11.05 -4.91
C PHE A 40 -4.55 10.99 -3.38
N ILE A 41 -4.42 9.81 -2.78
CA ILE A 41 -4.31 9.65 -1.33
C ILE A 41 -3.09 10.39 -0.78
N GLN A 42 -1.93 10.30 -1.43
CA GLN A 42 -0.72 11.00 -0.97
C GLN A 42 -0.87 12.53 -1.01
N MET A 43 -1.52 13.06 -2.06
CA MET A 43 -1.82 14.50 -2.13
C MET A 43 -2.83 14.89 -1.05
N TRP A 44 -3.88 14.09 -0.85
CA TRP A 44 -4.89 14.34 0.17
C TRP A 44 -4.32 14.31 1.58
N LEU A 45 -3.44 13.35 1.89
CA LEU A 45 -2.75 13.23 3.16
C LEU A 45 -1.83 14.43 3.43
N ARG A 46 -1.18 14.95 2.39
CA ARG A 46 -0.36 16.17 2.49
C ARG A 46 -1.20 17.42 2.79
N TRP A 47 -2.45 17.48 2.34
CA TRP A 47 -3.35 18.60 2.62
C TRP A 47 -4.09 18.49 3.95
N THR A 48 -4.26 17.28 4.50
CA THR A 48 -5.00 17.05 5.75
C THR A 48 -4.12 17.02 6.99
N LEU A 49 -2.86 16.57 6.88
CA LEU A 49 -1.98 16.48 8.04
C LEU A 49 -1.25 17.80 8.32
N PRO A 50 -1.41 18.41 9.51
CA PRO A 50 -0.56 19.50 9.95
C PRO A 50 0.88 19.01 10.11
N ARG A 51 1.86 19.88 9.82
CA ARG A 51 3.29 19.51 9.87
C ARG A 51 3.67 18.95 11.25
N LEU A 52 4.02 17.66 11.29
CA LEU A 52 4.50 16.99 12.50
C LEU A 52 5.98 17.29 12.74
N ARG A 53 6.40 17.41 14.01
CA ARG A 53 7.82 17.59 14.37
C ARG A 53 8.59 16.29 14.12
N VAL A 54 9.86 16.40 13.74
CA VAL A 54 10.75 15.26 13.46
C VAL A 54 10.83 14.30 14.65
N ASP A 55 10.80 14.81 15.89
CA ASP A 55 10.82 13.97 17.09
C ASP A 55 9.57 13.07 17.22
N GLN A 56 8.41 13.61 16.86
CA GLN A 56 7.14 12.85 16.87
C GLN A 56 7.11 11.83 15.72
N LEU A 57 7.67 12.18 14.56
CA LEU A 57 7.82 11.25 13.44
C LEU A 57 8.74 10.07 13.80
N MET A 58 9.84 10.36 14.49
CA MET A 58 10.79 9.33 14.95
C MET A 58 10.12 8.42 15.99
N TYR A 59 9.36 8.98 16.93
CA TYR A 59 8.61 8.22 17.91
C TYR A 59 7.62 7.25 17.25
N VAL A 60 6.82 7.70 16.28
CA VAL A 60 5.84 6.85 15.58
C VAL A 60 6.54 5.75 14.78
N SER A 61 7.63 6.08 14.09
CA SER A 61 8.39 5.11 13.30
C SER A 61 8.98 4.00 14.18
N TRP A 62 9.66 4.36 15.27
CA TRP A 62 10.40 3.40 16.08
C TRP A 62 9.57 2.71 17.17
N LYS A 63 8.66 3.43 17.84
CA LYS A 63 7.89 2.85 18.95
C LYS A 63 6.56 2.25 18.52
N VAL A 64 5.99 2.67 17.39
CA VAL A 64 4.66 2.20 16.97
C VAL A 64 4.76 1.30 15.75
N LEU A 65 5.41 1.77 14.67
CA LEU A 65 5.47 1.03 13.40
C LEU A 65 6.38 -0.20 13.47
N THR A 66 7.58 -0.08 14.04
CA THR A 66 8.52 -1.21 14.16
C THR A 66 7.95 -2.43 14.89
N PRO A 67 7.39 -2.33 16.12
CA PRO A 67 6.83 -3.50 16.79
C PRO A 67 5.61 -4.08 16.06
N TRP A 68 4.81 -3.24 15.41
CA TRP A 68 3.67 -3.70 14.61
C TRP A 68 4.11 -4.54 13.40
N VAL A 69 5.18 -4.15 12.71
CA VAL A 69 5.71 -4.92 11.58
C VAL A 69 6.15 -6.31 12.03
N PHE A 70 6.83 -6.42 13.18
CA PHE A 70 7.22 -7.73 13.73
C PHE A 70 6.00 -8.58 14.09
N ALA A 71 4.95 -7.98 14.69
CA ALA A 71 3.71 -8.69 15.00
C ALA A 71 3.02 -9.22 13.73
N CYS A 72 2.95 -8.41 12.66
CA CYS A 72 2.39 -8.83 11.38
C CYS A 72 3.18 -9.99 10.74
N ILE A 73 4.52 -9.95 10.80
CA ILE A 73 5.37 -11.03 10.25
C ILE A 73 5.09 -12.36 10.97
N VAL A 74 5.05 -12.34 12.31
CA VAL A 74 4.75 -13.55 13.09
C VAL A 74 3.32 -14.02 12.82
N GLY A 75 2.35 -13.11 12.73
CA GLY A 75 0.96 -13.44 12.42
C GLY A 75 0.77 -14.10 11.06
N VAL A 76 1.39 -13.57 10.00
CA VAL A 76 1.37 -14.19 8.66
C VAL A 76 2.08 -15.54 8.65
N GLY A 77 3.22 -15.65 9.34
CA GLY A 77 3.93 -16.92 9.48
C GLY A 77 3.06 -17.99 10.14
N LEU A 78 2.34 -17.63 11.20
CA LEU A 78 1.45 -18.55 11.90
C LEU A 78 0.22 -18.93 11.06
N TRP A 79 -0.37 -17.97 10.34
CA TRP A 79 -1.47 -18.23 9.41
C TRP A 79 -1.09 -19.17 8.28
N THR A 80 0.14 -19.08 7.77
CA THR A 80 0.62 -19.93 6.66
C THR A 80 0.90 -21.37 7.10
N LEU A 81 1.10 -21.60 8.40
CA LEU A 81 1.34 -22.94 8.96
C LEU A 81 0.04 -23.69 9.31
N LEU A 82 -1.08 -22.97 9.44
CA LEU A 82 -2.44 -23.53 9.60
C LEU A 82 -3.03 -23.90 8.24
#